data_AF-A0A7C3TTK2-F1
#
_entry.id   AF-A0A7C3TTK2-F1
#
_cell.length_a   1.000
_cell.length_b   1.000
_cell.length_c   1.000
_cell.angle_alpha   90.00
_cell.angle_beta   90.00
_cell.angle_gamma   90.00
#
_symmetry.space_group_name_H-M   'P 1'
#
loop_
_entity.id
_entity.type
_entity.pdbx_description
1 polymer ?
#
loop_
_entity_poly.entity_id
_entity_poly.type
_entity_poly.pdbx_seq_one_letter_code
_entity_poly.pdbx_strand_id
1 'polypeptide(L)'
;MSQKTKRILVLSVDKDNDIGRVTGVSTPIIGRDKILSVATLFALKNPEDSDANSVFAAINTYDSLVDQGFVCEVAVVTGTPEGGFKSDLKISSELEYVLSNFSADGAIFVSDGASDEQVIPVIQAKIPIISVKRVFVQQEKSVEETYVLFYRYLKKLGDPEFSKFALGVPGILLLAVTVLYLLDLISYAMISLGIIVGVVLILKGFYIDKLIKSAWAESPIRLITSIIGIIISVVSIYRGVSIAFLEASPFTNPPLFASSV
;
A
#
# COMPACT_ATOMS: atom_id res chain seq x y z
N MET A 1 -10.65 6.07 49.87
CA MET A 1 -9.87 6.64 48.75
C MET A 1 -10.85 7.30 47.81
N SER A 2 -10.88 8.64 47.77
CA SER A 2 -11.74 9.39 46.86
C SER A 2 -11.34 9.07 45.42
N GLN A 3 -12.22 8.45 44.63
CA GLN A 3 -11.99 8.33 43.20
C GLN A 3 -11.94 9.75 42.65
N LYS A 4 -10.72 10.25 42.40
CA LYS A 4 -10.52 11.52 41.69
C LYS A 4 -11.25 11.37 40.36
N THR A 5 -12.34 12.13 40.18
CA THR A 5 -13.08 12.19 38.92
C THR A 5 -12.09 12.55 37.81
N LYS A 6 -11.75 11.56 36.97
CA LYS A 6 -10.78 11.76 35.89
C LYS A 6 -11.32 12.80 34.92
N ARG A 7 -10.54 13.84 34.68
CA ARG A 7 -10.86 14.87 33.69
C ARG A 7 -10.43 14.41 32.31
N ILE A 8 -11.36 14.39 31.35
CA ILE A 8 -11.12 13.86 30.01
C ILE A 8 -11.11 15.01 29.01
N LEU A 9 -10.06 15.09 28.18
CA LEU A 9 -10.02 15.99 27.04
C LEU A 9 -10.42 15.23 25.78
N VAL A 10 -11.47 15.67 25.08
CA VAL A 10 -11.74 15.20 23.71
C VAL A 10 -10.97 16.09 22.75
N LEU A 11 -10.03 15.51 22.01
CA LEU A 11 -9.09 16.24 21.17
C LEU A 11 -9.26 15.84 19.71
N SER A 12 -9.64 16.80 18.87
CA SER A 12 -9.58 16.68 17.41
C SER A 12 -8.30 17.34 16.91
N VAL A 13 -7.61 16.70 15.97
CA VAL A 13 -6.35 17.23 15.43
C VAL A 13 -6.41 17.27 13.91
N ASP A 14 -6.08 18.44 13.36
CA ASP A 14 -5.95 18.70 11.93
C ASP A 14 -4.49 19.11 11.66
N LYS A 15 -3.72 18.24 11.01
CA LYS A 15 -2.27 18.39 10.92
C LYS A 15 -1.83 19.46 9.92
N ASP A 16 -2.56 19.68 8.84
CA ASP A 16 -2.24 20.65 7.78
C ASP A 16 -2.97 21.99 7.94
N ASN A 17 -3.70 22.17 9.03
CA ASN A 17 -4.37 23.40 9.41
C ASN A 17 -5.40 23.84 8.36
N ASP A 18 -6.12 22.88 7.82
CA ASP A 18 -7.20 23.12 6.88
C ASP A 18 -8.35 23.87 7.55
N ILE A 19 -8.67 23.54 8.81
CA ILE A 19 -9.67 24.26 9.61
C ILE A 19 -9.30 25.73 9.75
N GLY A 20 -8.06 26.04 10.18
CA GLY A 20 -7.61 27.41 10.36
C GLY A 20 -7.51 28.18 9.03
N ARG A 21 -7.02 27.52 7.97
CA ARG A 21 -6.86 28.10 6.62
C ARG A 21 -8.20 28.44 5.97
N VAL A 22 -9.17 27.54 6.04
CA VAL A 22 -10.48 27.69 5.38
C VAL A 22 -11.38 28.62 6.19
N THR A 23 -11.44 28.47 7.51
CA THR A 23 -12.34 29.28 8.34
C THR A 23 -11.79 30.67 8.62
N GLY A 24 -10.47 30.84 8.70
CA GLY A 24 -9.80 32.08 9.12
C GLY A 24 -9.80 32.28 10.64
N VAL A 25 -10.14 31.25 11.42
CA VAL A 25 -10.21 31.30 12.88
C VAL A 25 -8.87 30.88 13.48
N SER A 26 -8.42 31.60 14.50
CA SER A 26 -7.20 31.27 15.24
C SER A 26 -7.37 30.01 16.07
N THR A 27 -6.36 29.15 16.02
CA THR A 27 -6.26 27.90 16.78
C THR A 27 -5.29 28.08 17.97
N PRO A 28 -5.43 27.32 19.07
CA PRO A 28 -6.40 26.24 19.29
C PRO A 28 -7.80 26.75 19.67
N ILE A 29 -8.82 25.94 19.40
CA ILE A 29 -10.21 26.26 19.71
C ILE A 29 -10.65 25.36 20.86
N ILE A 30 -11.14 25.96 21.95
CA ILE A 30 -11.57 25.25 23.17
C ILE A 30 -13.04 25.56 23.42
N GLY A 31 -13.81 24.53 23.75
CA GLY A 31 -15.21 24.63 24.15
C GLY A 31 -16.18 24.26 23.03
N ARG A 32 -17.21 23.51 23.42
CA ARG A 32 -18.21 22.91 22.52
C ARG A 32 -18.83 23.91 21.53
N ASP A 33 -19.38 25.02 22.01
CA ASP A 33 -20.14 25.95 21.16
C ASP A 33 -19.27 26.72 20.16
N LYS A 34 -18.03 27.03 20.56
CA LYS A 34 -17.05 27.64 19.66
C LYS A 34 -16.67 26.67 18.55
N ILE A 35 -16.38 25.42 18.92
CA ILE A 35 -16.02 24.37 17.95
C ILE A 35 -17.19 24.09 17.01
N LEU A 36 -18.44 24.04 17.51
CA LEU A 36 -19.63 23.86 16.68
C LEU A 36 -19.78 24.97 15.64
N SER A 37 -19.54 26.23 16.05
CA SER A 37 -19.61 27.38 15.16
C SER A 37 -18.54 27.31 14.06
N VAL A 38 -17.31 26.94 14.42
CA VAL A 38 -16.20 26.78 13.47
C VAL A 38 -16.43 25.58 12.55
N ALA A 39 -16.88 24.44 13.07
CA ALA A 39 -17.18 23.25 12.29
C ALA A 39 -18.27 23.52 11.24
N THR A 40 -19.32 24.25 11.64
CA THR A 40 -20.40 24.67 10.72
C THR A 40 -19.86 25.60 9.64
N LEU A 41 -19.02 26.58 9.99
CA LEU A 41 -18.39 27.48 9.02
C LEU A 41 -17.45 26.73 8.06
N PHE A 42 -16.68 25.77 8.57
CA PHE A 42 -15.79 24.94 7.78
C PHE A 42 -16.58 24.09 6.78
N ALA A 43 -17.60 23.36 7.24
CA ALA A 43 -18.45 22.54 6.39
C ALA A 43 -19.20 23.35 5.31
N LEU A 44 -19.58 24.60 5.60
CA LEU A 44 -20.19 25.50 4.60
C LEU A 44 -19.19 25.97 3.54
N LYS A 45 -17.91 26.12 3.88
CA LYS A 45 -16.86 26.58 2.96
C LYS A 45 -16.22 25.43 2.18
N ASN A 46 -16.09 24.26 2.80
CA ASN A 46 -15.43 23.08 2.23
C ASN A 46 -16.23 21.80 2.57
N PRO A 47 -17.37 21.56 1.92
CA PRO A 47 -18.30 20.47 2.29
C PRO A 47 -17.80 19.06 1.94
N GLU A 48 -16.82 18.94 1.05
CA GLU A 48 -16.31 17.64 0.60
C GLU A 48 -15.21 17.08 1.52
N ASP A 49 -14.75 17.89 2.46
CA ASP A 49 -13.64 17.59 3.35
C ASP A 49 -14.06 16.72 4.54
N SER A 50 -13.25 15.69 4.84
CA SER A 50 -13.52 14.77 5.94
C SER A 50 -13.21 15.37 7.32
N ASP A 51 -12.41 16.43 7.39
CA ASP A 51 -12.08 17.14 8.64
C ASP A 51 -13.32 17.66 9.34
N ALA A 52 -14.32 18.11 8.57
CA ALA A 52 -15.61 18.57 9.10
C ALA A 52 -16.24 17.48 9.99
N ASN A 53 -16.23 16.24 9.50
CA ASN A 53 -16.85 15.11 10.16
C ASN A 53 -16.03 14.68 11.39
N SER A 54 -14.70 14.79 11.33
CA SER A 54 -13.81 14.58 12.48
C SER A 54 -14.18 15.50 13.64
N VAL A 55 -14.34 16.80 13.37
CA VAL A 55 -14.69 17.81 14.38
C VAL A 55 -16.10 17.57 14.94
N PHE A 56 -17.09 17.27 14.09
CA PHE A 56 -18.44 16.92 14.57
C PHE A 56 -18.44 15.65 15.42
N ALA A 57 -17.62 14.66 15.09
CA ALA A 57 -17.47 13.45 15.89
C ALA A 57 -16.82 13.74 17.25
N ALA A 58 -15.91 14.71 17.34
CA ALA A 58 -15.34 15.16 18.60
C ALA A 58 -16.41 15.81 19.50
N ILE A 59 -17.26 16.69 18.94
CA ILE A 59 -18.40 17.28 19.66
C ILE A 59 -19.35 16.19 20.16
N ASN A 60 -19.74 15.25 19.30
CA ASN A 60 -20.63 14.15 19.68
C ASN A 60 -20.03 13.28 20.81
N THR A 61 -18.73 13.04 20.76
CA THR A 61 -18.02 12.29 21.79
C THR A 61 -18.01 13.05 23.12
N TYR A 62 -17.82 14.37 23.08
CA TYR A 62 -17.93 15.23 24.25
C TYR A 62 -19.35 15.20 24.84
N ASP A 63 -20.38 15.40 24.04
CA ASP A 63 -21.78 15.39 24.49
C ASP A 63 -22.12 14.05 25.16
N SER A 64 -21.71 12.94 24.55
CA SER A 64 -21.89 11.59 25.11
C SER A 64 -21.20 11.38 26.45
N LEU A 65 -20.05 12.02 26.70
CA LEU A 65 -19.33 11.93 27.98
C LEU A 65 -19.97 12.81 29.06
N VAL A 66 -20.44 14.01 28.68
CA VAL A 66 -21.17 14.90 29.58
C VAL A 66 -22.46 14.22 30.06
N ASP A 67 -23.20 13.58 29.15
CA ASP A 67 -24.43 12.83 29.47
C ASP A 67 -24.17 11.66 30.44
N GLN A 68 -22.98 11.07 30.38
CA GLN A 68 -22.53 10.02 31.31
C GLN A 68 -22.00 10.58 32.65
N GLY A 69 -21.96 11.90 32.82
CA GLY A 69 -21.52 12.56 34.05
C GLY A 69 -20.00 12.73 34.21
N PHE A 70 -19.22 12.57 33.13
CA PHE A 70 -17.78 12.81 33.17
C PHE A 70 -17.46 14.31 33.11
N VAL A 71 -16.45 14.73 33.87
CA VAL A 71 -15.87 16.08 33.72
C VAL A 71 -14.98 16.06 32.49
N CYS A 72 -15.44 16.68 31.41
CA CYS A 72 -14.70 16.72 30.16
C CYS A 72 -14.72 18.10 29.51
N GLU A 73 -13.80 18.31 28.57
CA GLU A 73 -13.71 19.48 27.71
C GLU A 73 -13.37 19.02 26.30
N VAL A 74 -13.73 19.81 25.29
CA VAL A 74 -13.40 19.53 23.89
C VAL A 74 -12.52 20.62 23.30
N ALA A 75 -11.51 20.20 22.54
CA ALA A 75 -10.58 21.11 21.87
C ALA A 75 -10.23 20.63 20.45
N VAL A 76 -10.00 21.61 19.58
CA VAL A 76 -9.40 21.42 18.26
C VAL A 76 -8.02 22.07 18.26
N VAL A 77 -7.00 21.30 17.92
CA VAL A 77 -5.63 21.80 17.72
C VAL A 77 -5.24 21.56 16.27
N THR A 78 -4.41 22.45 15.73
CA THR A 78 -3.99 22.36 14.33
C THR A 78 -2.51 22.53 14.16
N GLY A 79 -1.98 21.92 13.09
CA GLY A 79 -0.59 22.03 12.70
C GLY A 79 -0.32 23.22 11.78
N THR A 80 0.57 23.03 10.82
CA THR A 80 0.96 24.07 9.85
C THR A 80 0.76 23.55 8.43
N PRO A 81 0.37 24.40 7.45
CA PRO A 81 0.17 23.98 6.06
C PRO A 81 1.39 23.29 5.43
N GLU A 82 2.61 23.67 5.85
CA GLU A 82 3.85 23.07 5.35
C GLU A 82 4.13 21.67 5.93
N GLY A 83 3.37 21.26 6.95
CA GLY A 83 3.54 19.99 7.65
C GLY A 83 4.90 19.81 8.33
N GLY A 84 5.31 18.55 8.46
CA GLY A 84 6.60 18.15 9.04
C GLY A 84 6.77 18.55 10.51
N PHE A 85 8.03 18.72 10.94
CA PHE A 85 8.33 18.96 12.36
C PHE A 85 7.76 20.28 12.90
N LYS A 86 7.54 21.28 12.04
CA LYS A 86 6.95 22.57 12.45
C LYS A 86 5.50 22.41 12.86
N SER A 87 4.76 21.57 12.15
CA SER A 87 3.40 21.19 12.50
C SER A 87 3.38 20.51 13.87
N ASP A 88 4.26 19.54 14.08
CA ASP A 88 4.34 18.81 15.36
C ASP A 88 4.66 19.75 16.54
N LEU A 89 5.56 20.72 16.33
CA LEU A 89 5.87 21.76 17.33
C LEU A 89 4.66 22.65 17.62
N LYS A 90 3.95 23.12 16.58
CA LYS A 90 2.74 23.95 16.76
C LYS A 90 1.66 23.17 17.52
N ILE A 91 1.38 21.93 17.14
CA ILE A 91 0.40 21.07 17.82
C ILE A 91 0.78 20.88 19.29
N SER A 92 2.06 20.63 19.58
CA SER A 92 2.54 20.53 20.96
C SER A 92 2.29 21.81 21.76
N SER A 93 2.59 22.99 21.19
CA SER A 93 2.38 24.29 21.86
C SER A 93 0.91 24.62 22.05
N GLU A 94 0.08 24.35 21.04
CA GLU A 94 -1.38 24.52 21.12
C GLU A 94 -1.98 23.60 22.19
N LEU A 95 -1.55 22.34 22.25
CA LEU A 95 -1.97 21.40 23.29
C LEU A 95 -1.57 21.86 24.69
N GLU A 96 -0.38 22.41 24.87
CA GLU A 96 0.03 23.01 26.16
C GLU A 96 -0.89 24.16 26.58
N TYR A 97 -1.28 25.02 25.64
CA TYR A 97 -2.26 26.07 25.91
C TYR A 97 -3.62 25.49 26.34
N VAL A 98 -4.11 24.44 25.64
CA VAL A 98 -5.35 23.75 26.02
C VAL A 98 -5.26 23.17 27.44
N LEU A 99 -4.16 22.48 27.77
CA LEU A 99 -3.95 21.85 29.08
C LEU A 99 -3.79 22.88 30.22
N SER A 100 -3.30 24.09 29.90
CA SER A 100 -3.23 25.19 30.86
C SER A 100 -4.62 25.74 31.23
N ASN A 101 -5.57 25.72 30.29
CA ASN A 101 -6.96 26.13 30.50
C ASN A 101 -7.80 25.01 31.13
N PHE A 102 -7.54 23.76 30.72
CA PHE A 102 -8.22 22.57 31.24
C PHE A 102 -7.22 21.45 31.55
N SER A 103 -6.91 21.27 32.83
CA SER A 103 -5.94 20.27 33.27
C SER A 103 -6.51 18.83 33.21
N ALA A 104 -6.55 18.23 32.03
CA ALA A 104 -7.04 16.88 31.82
C ALA A 104 -6.07 15.80 32.37
N ASP A 105 -6.63 14.69 32.87
CA ASP A 105 -5.87 13.51 33.31
C ASP A 105 -5.66 12.50 32.16
N GLY A 106 -6.40 12.64 31.06
CA GLY A 106 -6.17 11.89 29.82
C GLY A 106 -7.03 12.40 28.65
N ALA A 107 -6.67 11.98 27.43
CA ALA A 107 -7.31 12.44 26.20
C ALA A 107 -8.00 11.31 25.43
N ILE A 108 -9.14 11.62 24.79
CA ILE A 108 -9.71 10.83 23.71
C ILE A 108 -9.35 11.54 22.41
N PHE A 109 -8.54 10.87 21.59
CA PHE A 109 -8.10 11.40 20.31
C PHE A 109 -9.11 11.05 19.22
N VAL A 110 -9.56 12.04 18.45
CA VAL A 110 -10.50 11.89 17.33
C VAL A 110 -9.80 12.33 16.06
N SER A 111 -9.79 11.47 15.05
CA SER A 111 -9.20 11.74 13.73
C SER A 111 -9.96 10.96 12.66
N ASP A 112 -9.96 11.47 11.44
CA ASP A 112 -10.54 10.87 10.24
C ASP A 112 -9.51 10.10 9.38
N GLY A 113 -8.22 10.17 9.71
CA GLY A 113 -7.15 9.70 8.83
C GLY A 113 -5.92 9.13 9.51
N ALA A 114 -5.17 8.29 8.78
CA ALA A 114 -3.88 7.79 9.21
C ALA A 114 -2.79 8.90 9.23
N SER A 115 -3.03 10.04 8.58
CA SER A 115 -2.11 11.18 8.54
C SER A 115 -2.03 11.88 9.90
N ASP A 116 -3.16 12.18 10.52
CA ASP A 116 -3.17 12.89 11.81
C ASP A 116 -2.79 11.96 12.95
N GLU A 117 -3.04 10.66 12.85
CA GLU A 117 -2.56 9.69 13.83
C GLU A 117 -1.04 9.66 13.98
N GLN A 118 -0.28 10.16 13.00
CA GLN A 118 1.18 10.31 13.14
C GLN A 118 1.57 11.26 14.28
N VAL A 119 0.66 12.13 14.74
CA VAL A 119 0.91 13.07 15.83
C VAL A 119 0.65 12.45 17.22
N ILE A 120 0.15 11.22 17.28
CA ILE A 120 -0.09 10.50 18.54
C ILE A 120 1.12 10.51 19.48
N PRO A 121 2.37 10.23 19.03
CA PRO A 121 3.53 10.27 19.92
C PRO A 121 3.80 11.66 20.52
N VAL A 122 3.51 12.73 19.76
CA VAL A 122 3.69 14.12 20.19
C VAL A 122 2.67 14.47 21.29
N ILE A 123 1.42 14.05 21.11
CA ILE A 123 0.34 14.24 22.10
C ILE A 123 0.62 13.41 23.36
N GLN A 124 1.00 12.15 23.19
CA GLN A 124 1.30 11.23 24.30
C GLN A 124 2.46 11.73 25.18
N ALA A 125 3.38 12.53 24.64
CA ALA A 125 4.43 13.18 25.41
C ALA A 125 3.90 14.24 26.39
N LYS A 126 2.67 14.74 26.21
CA LYS A 126 2.04 15.77 27.06
C LYS A 126 0.92 15.23 27.93
N ILE A 127 0.11 14.33 27.40
CA ILE A 127 -1.06 13.76 28.08
C ILE A 127 -1.29 12.30 27.65
N PRO A 128 -1.63 11.36 28.55
CA PRO A 128 -1.93 10.00 28.14
C PRO A 128 -3.20 9.94 27.28
N ILE A 129 -3.12 9.26 26.14
CA ILE A 129 -4.28 8.98 25.29
C ILE A 129 -4.98 7.73 25.85
N ILE A 130 -6.21 7.91 26.33
CA ILE A 130 -7.05 6.85 26.89
C ILE A 130 -7.71 6.03 25.78
N SER A 131 -8.10 6.69 24.70
CA SER A 131 -8.81 6.06 23.58
C SER A 131 -8.57 6.84 22.28
N VAL A 132 -8.61 6.12 21.16
CA VAL A 132 -8.54 6.66 19.81
C VAL A 132 -9.86 6.32 19.11
N LYS A 133 -10.58 7.34 18.65
CA LYS A 133 -11.81 7.20 17.89
C LYS A 133 -11.56 7.64 16.45
N ARG A 134 -11.50 6.66 15.55
CA ARG A 134 -11.36 6.92 14.12
C ARG A 134 -12.73 7.14 13.47
N VAL A 135 -12.85 8.19 12.67
CA VAL A 135 -14.07 8.55 11.94
C VAL A 135 -13.88 8.18 10.47
N PHE A 136 -14.74 7.32 9.94
CA PHE A 136 -14.72 7.00 8.51
C PHE A 136 -15.88 7.72 7.82
N VAL A 137 -15.57 8.61 6.88
CA VAL A 137 -16.58 9.27 6.04
C VAL A 137 -16.90 8.36 4.86
N GLN A 138 -18.08 7.75 4.89
CA GLN A 138 -18.55 6.92 3.78
C GLN A 138 -19.07 7.83 2.66
N GLN A 139 -18.23 8.05 1.65
CA GLN A 139 -18.67 8.69 0.40
C GLN A 139 -19.29 7.64 -0.52
N GLU A 140 -20.60 7.73 -0.75
CA GLU A 140 -21.20 7.02 -1.87
C GLU A 140 -20.74 7.69 -3.17
N LYS A 141 -19.69 7.15 -3.78
CA LYS A 141 -19.30 7.57 -5.13
C LYS A 141 -20.46 7.26 -6.08
N SER A 142 -21.12 8.29 -6.60
CA SER A 142 -22.08 8.09 -7.69
C SER A 142 -21.36 7.44 -8.88
N VAL A 143 -21.98 6.41 -9.45
CA VAL A 143 -21.47 5.66 -10.62
C VAL A 143 -21.13 6.60 -11.80
N GLU A 144 -21.77 7.77 -11.85
CA GLU A 144 -21.58 8.80 -12.88
C GLU A 144 -20.15 9.37 -12.93
N GLU A 145 -19.49 9.62 -11.80
CA GLU A 145 -18.12 10.17 -11.79
C GLU A 145 -17.08 9.16 -12.26
N THR A 146 -17.30 7.89 -11.92
CA THR A 146 -16.49 6.79 -12.43
C THR A 146 -16.65 6.71 -13.96
N TYR A 147 -17.87 6.84 -14.48
CA TYR A 147 -18.12 6.84 -15.92
C TYR A 147 -17.44 8.02 -16.64
N VAL A 148 -17.50 9.22 -16.07
CA VAL A 148 -16.83 10.41 -16.65
C VAL A 148 -15.32 10.23 -16.69
N LEU A 149 -14.73 9.64 -15.64
CA LEU A 149 -13.30 9.36 -15.59
C LEU A 149 -12.91 8.30 -16.64
N PHE A 150 -13.65 7.19 -16.71
CA PHE A 150 -13.48 6.15 -17.74
C PHE A 150 -13.62 6.72 -19.16
N TYR A 151 -14.62 7.56 -19.40
CA TYR A 151 -14.82 8.23 -20.69
C TYR A 151 -13.65 9.16 -21.04
N ARG A 152 -13.12 9.91 -20.08
CA ARG A 152 -11.94 10.78 -20.27
C ARG A 152 -10.69 9.97 -20.60
N TYR A 153 -10.50 8.81 -19.97
CA TYR A 153 -9.40 7.89 -20.31
C TYR A 153 -9.58 7.27 -21.70
N LEU A 154 -10.79 6.80 -22.04
CA LEU A 154 -11.12 6.31 -23.38
C LEU A 154 -10.87 7.36 -24.46
N LYS A 155 -11.20 8.63 -24.18
CA LYS A 155 -10.92 9.73 -25.11
C LYS A 155 -9.41 9.95 -25.32
N LYS A 156 -8.59 9.78 -24.27
CA LYS A 156 -7.12 9.84 -24.35
C LYS A 156 -6.49 8.70 -25.17
N LEU A 157 -7.20 7.59 -25.41
CA LEU A 157 -6.71 6.55 -26.34
C LEU A 157 -6.65 7.04 -27.79
N GLY A 158 -7.34 8.14 -28.12
CA GLY A 158 -7.26 8.80 -29.42
C GLY A 158 -6.04 9.71 -29.60
N ASP A 159 -5.32 10.04 -28.52
CA ASP A 159 -4.14 10.91 -28.61
C ASP A 159 -2.96 10.15 -29.24
N PRO A 160 -2.27 10.71 -30.25
CA PRO A 160 -1.24 9.99 -31.03
C PRO A 160 -0.08 9.41 -30.20
N GLU A 161 0.22 10.03 -29.05
CA GLU A 161 1.29 9.60 -28.14
C GLU A 161 0.85 8.41 -27.27
N PHE A 162 -0.38 8.42 -26.76
CA PHE A 162 -0.91 7.37 -25.88
C PHE A 162 -1.46 6.17 -26.65
N SER A 163 -2.04 6.42 -27.84
CA SER A 163 -2.67 5.40 -28.68
C SER A 163 -1.69 4.29 -29.09
N LYS A 164 -0.42 4.63 -29.36
CA LYS A 164 0.61 3.66 -29.76
C LYS A 164 0.86 2.60 -28.69
N PHE A 165 0.92 3.01 -27.42
CA PHE A 165 1.17 2.09 -26.30
C PHE A 165 -0.11 1.44 -25.78
N ALA A 166 -1.23 2.17 -25.75
CA ALA A 166 -2.49 1.68 -25.22
C ALA A 166 -3.26 0.77 -26.19
N LEU A 167 -3.19 1.04 -27.50
CA LEU A 167 -3.89 0.29 -28.54
C LEU A 167 -2.93 -0.42 -29.51
N GLY A 168 -1.85 0.26 -29.92
CA GLY A 168 -0.89 -0.29 -30.89
C GLY A 168 -0.14 -1.51 -30.38
N VAL A 169 0.51 -1.42 -29.21
CA VAL A 169 1.27 -2.54 -28.64
C VAL A 169 0.38 -3.76 -28.36
N PRO A 170 -0.78 -3.64 -27.67
CA PRO A 170 -1.69 -4.77 -27.48
C PRO A 170 -2.24 -5.30 -28.80
N GLY A 171 -2.55 -4.44 -29.77
CA GLY A 171 -3.06 -4.83 -31.09
C GLY A 171 -2.05 -5.64 -31.89
N ILE A 172 -0.79 -5.21 -31.94
CA ILE A 172 0.30 -5.96 -32.59
C ILE A 172 0.53 -7.29 -31.88
N LEU A 173 0.48 -7.32 -30.55
CA LEU A 173 0.65 -8.54 -29.77
C LEU A 173 -0.49 -9.53 -30.03
N LEU A 174 -1.75 -9.06 -30.07
CA LEU A 174 -2.91 -9.86 -30.44
C LEU A 174 -2.80 -10.40 -31.86
N LEU A 175 -2.37 -9.59 -32.83
CA LEU A 175 -2.14 -10.04 -34.19
C LEU A 175 -1.04 -11.10 -34.26
N ALA A 176 0.08 -10.88 -33.57
CA ALA A 176 1.16 -11.87 -33.51
C ALA A 176 0.65 -13.19 -32.94
N VAL A 177 0.00 -13.19 -31.78
CA VAL A 177 -0.57 -14.41 -31.17
C VAL A 177 -1.55 -15.10 -32.13
N THR A 178 -2.41 -14.33 -32.80
CA THR A 178 -3.39 -14.87 -33.76
C THR A 178 -2.72 -15.51 -34.98
N VAL A 179 -1.69 -14.87 -35.54
CA VAL A 179 -0.92 -15.40 -36.68
C VAL A 179 -0.16 -16.67 -36.26
N LEU A 180 0.46 -16.68 -35.09
CA LEU A 180 1.13 -17.86 -34.54
C LEU A 180 0.16 -19.01 -34.30
N TYR A 181 -1.09 -18.72 -33.91
CA TYR A 181 -2.15 -19.72 -33.77
C TYR A 181 -2.56 -20.30 -35.13
N LEU A 182 -2.76 -19.45 -36.16
CA LEU A 182 -3.12 -19.91 -37.51
C LEU A 182 -2.03 -20.80 -38.15
N LEU A 183 -0.77 -20.56 -37.82
CA LEU A 183 0.37 -21.35 -38.30
C LEU A 183 0.68 -22.57 -37.43
N ASP A 184 -0.14 -22.86 -36.42
CA ASP A 184 0.06 -23.94 -35.43
C ASP A 184 1.42 -23.86 -34.68
N LEU A 185 1.97 -22.66 -34.57
CA LEU A 185 3.26 -22.36 -33.91
C LEU A 185 3.10 -21.92 -32.46
N ILE A 186 1.85 -21.76 -31.98
CA ILE A 186 1.55 -21.21 -30.66
C ILE A 186 2.18 -22.01 -29.52
N SER A 187 2.21 -23.34 -29.64
CA SER A 187 2.83 -24.24 -28.67
C SER A 187 4.33 -23.97 -28.53
N TYR A 188 5.04 -23.83 -29.65
CA TYR A 188 6.48 -23.52 -29.65
C TYR A 188 6.77 -22.11 -29.09
N ALA A 189 5.90 -21.15 -29.36
CA ALA A 189 6.02 -19.80 -28.82
C ALA A 189 5.81 -19.76 -27.29
N MET A 190 4.82 -20.49 -26.78
CA MET A 190 4.58 -20.59 -25.34
C MET A 190 5.72 -21.32 -24.62
N ILE A 191 6.24 -22.39 -25.21
CA ILE A 191 7.39 -23.13 -24.66
C ILE A 191 8.62 -22.21 -24.63
N SER A 192 8.92 -21.52 -25.73
CA SER A 192 10.09 -20.63 -25.79
C SER A 192 9.98 -19.45 -24.82
N LEU A 193 8.79 -18.84 -24.71
CA LEU A 193 8.51 -17.80 -23.72
C LEU A 193 8.73 -18.32 -22.29
N GLY A 194 8.19 -19.50 -21.97
CA GLY A 194 8.35 -20.14 -20.66
C GLY A 194 9.82 -20.40 -20.32
N ILE A 195 10.61 -20.88 -21.28
CA ILE A 195 12.06 -21.08 -21.10
C ILE A 195 12.75 -19.74 -20.84
N ILE A 196 12.50 -18.71 -21.65
CA ILE A 196 13.14 -17.40 -21.51
C ILE A 196 12.81 -16.79 -20.14
N VAL A 197 11.53 -16.76 -19.77
CA VAL A 197 11.07 -16.23 -18.48
C VAL A 197 11.64 -17.03 -17.32
N GLY A 198 11.59 -18.36 -17.40
CA GLY A 198 12.14 -19.25 -16.37
C GLY A 198 13.63 -19.04 -16.15
N VAL A 199 14.41 -18.94 -17.22
CA VAL A 199 15.85 -18.65 -17.15
C VAL A 199 16.09 -17.28 -16.51
N VAL A 200 15.37 -16.23 -16.92
CA VAL A 200 15.51 -14.89 -16.35
C VAL A 200 15.18 -14.88 -14.85
N LEU A 201 14.11 -15.57 -14.44
CA LEU A 201 13.73 -15.68 -13.04
C LEU A 201 14.75 -16.44 -12.21
N ILE A 202 15.32 -17.53 -12.72
CA ILE A 202 16.40 -18.26 -12.03
C ILE A 202 17.64 -17.37 -11.89
N LEU A 203 18.07 -16.74 -12.99
CA LEU A 203 19.26 -15.88 -12.98
C LEU A 203 19.12 -14.73 -11.99
N LYS A 204 17.98 -14.03 -11.98
CA LYS A 204 17.73 -12.92 -11.06
C LYS A 204 17.41 -13.37 -9.63
N GLY A 205 16.61 -14.42 -9.47
CA GLY A 205 16.13 -14.90 -8.17
C GLY A 205 17.25 -15.46 -7.29
N PHE A 206 18.24 -16.10 -7.91
CA PHE A 206 19.43 -16.61 -7.22
C PHE A 206 20.63 -15.65 -7.31
N TYR A 207 20.45 -14.45 -7.88
CA TYR A 207 21.53 -13.49 -8.11
C TYR A 207 22.75 -14.12 -8.81
N ILE A 208 22.51 -15.09 -9.68
CA ILE A 208 23.55 -15.85 -10.38
C ILE A 208 24.38 -14.91 -11.26
N ASP A 209 23.76 -13.83 -11.75
CA ASP A 209 24.45 -12.76 -12.47
C ASP A 209 25.57 -12.11 -11.65
N LYS A 210 25.38 -11.96 -10.33
CA LYS A 210 26.41 -11.43 -9.42
C LYS A 210 27.47 -12.47 -9.09
N LEU A 211 27.06 -13.73 -8.86
CA LEU A 211 27.98 -14.84 -8.57
C LEU A 211 28.91 -15.13 -9.75
N ILE A 212 28.39 -15.10 -10.98
CA ILE A 212 29.20 -15.27 -12.20
C ILE A 212 30.18 -14.10 -12.34
N LYS A 213 29.73 -12.85 -12.12
CA LYS A 213 30.61 -11.68 -12.19
C LYS A 213 31.73 -11.72 -11.15
N SER A 214 31.43 -12.10 -9.90
CA SER A 214 32.45 -12.21 -8.85
C SER A 214 33.43 -13.36 -9.11
N ALA A 215 32.93 -14.54 -9.51
CA ALA A 215 33.79 -15.68 -9.83
C ALA A 215 34.66 -15.43 -11.08
N TRP A 216 34.17 -14.67 -12.06
CA TRP A 216 34.95 -14.26 -13.23
C TRP A 216 36.05 -13.26 -12.87
N ALA A 217 35.76 -12.32 -11.97
CA ALA A 217 36.73 -11.35 -11.48
C ALA A 217 37.85 -12.02 -10.65
N GLU A 218 37.54 -13.06 -9.88
CA GLU A 218 38.53 -13.80 -9.09
C GLU A 218 39.46 -14.67 -9.94
N SER A 219 38.91 -15.49 -10.85
CA SER A 219 39.70 -16.41 -11.67
C SER A 219 38.89 -16.97 -12.84
N PRO A 220 39.00 -16.39 -14.06
CA PRO A 220 38.26 -16.84 -15.24
C PRO A 220 38.49 -18.32 -15.58
N ILE A 221 39.73 -18.80 -15.43
CA ILE A 221 40.11 -20.19 -15.74
C ILE A 221 39.38 -21.17 -14.80
N ARG A 222 39.32 -20.88 -13.49
CA ARG A 222 38.64 -21.73 -12.50
C ARG A 222 37.14 -21.80 -12.74
N LEU A 223 36.53 -20.68 -13.16
CA LEU A 223 35.12 -20.64 -13.52
C LEU A 223 34.85 -21.50 -14.76
N ILE A 224 35.63 -21.32 -15.82
CA ILE A 224 35.48 -22.08 -17.07
C ILE A 224 35.66 -23.58 -16.83
N THR A 225 36.70 -24.00 -16.09
CA THR A 225 36.92 -25.42 -15.79
C THR A 225 35.81 -26.01 -14.92
N SER A 226 35.27 -25.24 -13.97
CA SER A 226 34.14 -25.67 -13.14
C SER A 226 32.87 -25.85 -13.98
N ILE A 227 32.57 -24.94 -14.91
CA ILE A 227 31.44 -25.08 -15.83
C ILE A 227 31.60 -26.32 -16.72
N ILE A 228 32.78 -26.51 -17.33
CA ILE A 228 33.07 -27.68 -18.16
C ILE A 228 32.91 -28.97 -17.34
N GLY A 229 33.43 -29.00 -16.11
CA GLY A 229 33.29 -30.14 -15.20
C GLY A 229 31.82 -30.45 -14.85
N ILE A 230 31.00 -29.43 -14.60
CA ILE A 230 29.56 -29.58 -14.36
C ILE A 230 28.87 -30.16 -15.60
N ILE A 231 29.14 -29.61 -16.79
CA ILE A 231 28.54 -30.09 -18.04
C ILE A 231 28.88 -31.57 -18.27
N ILE A 232 30.16 -31.94 -18.14
CA ILE A 232 30.62 -33.33 -18.31
C ILE A 232 29.93 -34.24 -17.29
N SER A 233 29.80 -33.80 -16.03
CA SER A 233 29.15 -34.57 -14.98
C SER A 233 27.67 -34.81 -15.28
N VAL A 234 26.94 -33.78 -15.71
CA VAL A 234 25.52 -33.88 -16.08
C VAL A 234 25.33 -34.82 -17.27
N VAL A 235 26.14 -34.68 -18.32
CA VAL A 235 26.10 -35.57 -19.49
C VAL A 235 26.42 -37.02 -19.09
N SER A 236 27.41 -37.22 -18.24
CA SER A 236 27.81 -38.55 -17.76
C SER A 236 26.69 -39.22 -16.96
N ILE A 237 26.03 -38.47 -16.07
CA ILE A 237 24.89 -38.97 -15.30
C ILE A 237 23.73 -39.31 -16.23
N TYR A 238 23.37 -38.42 -17.16
CA TYR A 238 22.29 -38.67 -18.12
C TYR A 238 22.55 -39.95 -18.94
N ARG A 239 23.78 -40.11 -19.44
CA ARG A 239 24.15 -41.31 -20.22
C ARG A 239 24.13 -42.56 -19.36
N GLY A 240 24.68 -42.51 -18.14
CA GLY A 240 24.66 -43.64 -17.20
C GLY A 240 23.24 -44.08 -16.86
N VAL A 241 22.34 -43.13 -16.55
CA VAL A 241 20.93 -43.42 -16.29
C VAL A 241 20.24 -44.00 -17.52
N SER A 242 20.50 -43.46 -18.72
CA SER A 242 19.89 -43.97 -19.95
C SER A 242 20.27 -45.42 -20.24
N ILE A 243 21.54 -45.79 -20.02
CA ILE A 243 22.05 -47.15 -20.24
C ILE A 243 21.50 -48.10 -19.17
N ALA A 244 21.54 -47.70 -17.90
CA ALA A 244 20.98 -48.50 -16.81
C ALA A 244 19.47 -48.76 -16.99
N PHE A 245 18.73 -47.78 -17.51
CA PHE A 245 17.29 -47.93 -17.79
C PHE A 245 17.03 -48.86 -19.00
N LEU A 246 17.89 -48.81 -20.01
CA LEU A 246 17.86 -49.73 -21.16
C LEU A 246 18.21 -51.18 -20.75
N GLU A 247 19.13 -51.39 -19.83
CA GLU A 247 19.49 -52.74 -19.32
C GLU A 247 18.49 -53.27 -18.28
N ALA A 248 17.85 -52.39 -17.51
CA ALA A 248 16.88 -52.76 -16.48
C ALA A 248 15.48 -53.10 -17.01
N SER A 249 15.23 -53.02 -18.33
CA SER A 249 13.99 -53.51 -18.96
C SER A 249 14.15 -54.99 -19.36
N PRO A 250 13.68 -55.96 -18.55
CA PRO A 250 13.89 -57.38 -18.83
C PRO A 250 12.79 -57.89 -19.76
N PHE A 251 13.18 -58.50 -20.87
CA PHE A 251 12.42 -59.53 -21.60
C PHE A 251 10.93 -59.26 -21.93
N THR A 252 10.66 -58.68 -23.10
CA THR A 252 9.48 -59.06 -23.89
C THR A 252 9.96 -59.62 -25.22
N ASN A 253 10.23 -60.93 -25.25
CA ASN A 253 9.96 -61.86 -26.35
C ASN A 253 10.59 -63.23 -26.01
N PRO A 254 9.84 -64.24 -25.54
CA PRO A 254 10.31 -65.62 -25.64
C PRO A 254 10.38 -66.03 -27.12
N PRO A 255 11.27 -66.96 -27.52
CA PRO A 255 11.35 -67.42 -28.90
C PRO A 255 10.11 -68.24 -29.21
N LEU A 256 9.17 -67.66 -29.96
CA LEU A 256 8.07 -68.40 -30.55
C LEU A 256 8.65 -69.31 -31.65
N PHE A 257 8.51 -70.60 -31.40
CA PHE A 257 8.68 -71.66 -32.39
C PHE A 257 7.89 -71.38 -33.68
N ALA A 258 8.42 -71.96 -34.77
CA ALA A 258 7.78 -72.26 -36.06
C ALA A 258 7.84 -71.21 -37.18
N SER A 259 8.78 -71.40 -38.12
CA SER A 259 8.45 -72.01 -39.42
C SER A 259 9.70 -72.16 -40.30
N SER A 260 10.25 -73.38 -40.33
CA SER A 260 11.05 -73.87 -41.45
C SER A 260 10.37 -75.12 -41.97
N VAL A 261 9.89 -75.04 -43.22
CA VAL A 261 9.57 -76.12 -44.18
C VAL A 261 8.57 -77.19 -43.72
#